data_AF-A0A1W9WNC9-F1
#
_entry.id   AF-A0A1W9WNC9-F1
#
_cell.length_a   1.000
_cell.length_b   1.000
_cell.length_c   1.000
_cell.angle_alpha   90.00
_cell.angle_beta   90.00
_cell.angle_gamma   90.00
#
_symmetry.space_group_name_H-M   'P 1'
#
loop_
_entity.id
_entity.type
_entity.pdbx_description
1 polymer ?
#
loop_
_entity_poly.entity_id
_entity_poly.type
_entity_poly.pdbx_seq_one_letter_code
_entity_poly.pdbx_strand_id
1 'polypeptide(L)' 'MKIHHMGQKKNHIVVTVEGRMDAVSAPEFEKFLSALIDEGALKVIVDFEGLDYISSAGLRSVLISAKKISVDAALETA' A
#
# COMPACT_ATOMS: atom_id res chain seq x y z
N MET A 1 -8.92 -1.45 -10.64
CA MET A 1 -7.70 -0.88 -10.05
C MET A 1 -6.50 -1.28 -10.90
N LYS A 2 -5.48 -0.42 -11.00
CA LYS A 2 -4.17 -0.78 -11.54
C LYS A 2 -3.08 -0.19 -10.64
N ILE A 3 -1.95 -0.88 -10.53
CA ILE A 3 -0.77 -0.44 -9.78
C ILE A 3 0.36 -0.24 -10.80
N HIS A 4 0.85 0.99 -10.93
CA HIS A 4 1.63 1.39 -12.10
C HIS A 4 3.13 1.56 -11.86
N HIS A 5 3.52 2.13 -10.71
CA HIS A 5 4.89 2.59 -10.51
C HIS A 5 5.38 2.26 -9.11
N MET A 6 6.58 1.70 -9.05
CA MET A 6 7.40 1.59 -7.85
C MET A 6 8.61 2.50 -8.02
N GLY A 7 8.45 3.77 -7.65
CA GLY A 7 9.55 4.74 -7.62
C GLY A 7 10.27 4.73 -6.28
N GLN A 8 11.40 5.41 -6.19
CA GLN A 8 12.01 5.75 -4.90
C GLN A 8 12.13 7.26 -4.70
N LYS A 9 11.68 7.75 -3.55
CA LYS A 9 11.88 9.13 -3.08
C LYS A 9 12.66 9.09 -1.76
N LYS A 10 13.96 9.40 -1.82
CA LYS A 10 14.89 9.20 -0.70
C LYS A 10 14.83 7.75 -0.23
N ASN A 11 14.39 7.50 1.01
CA ASN A 11 14.26 6.16 1.58
C ASN A 11 12.80 5.69 1.59
N HIS A 12 11.97 6.16 0.66
CA HIS A 12 10.57 5.73 0.54
C HIS A 12 10.33 5.07 -0.81
N ILE A 13 9.62 3.95 -0.80
CA ILE A 13 9.07 3.35 -2.01
C ILE A 13 7.75 4.05 -2.32
N VAL A 14 7.57 4.50 -3.56
CA VAL A 14 6.37 5.19 -4.02
C VAL A 14 5.54 4.22 -4.85
N VAL A 15 4.29 3.98 -4.45
CA VAL A 15 3.32 3.11 -5.12
C VAL A 15 2.19 3.96 -5.66
N THR A 16 2.02 4.02 -6.98
CA THR A 16 0.88 4.74 -7.59
C THR A 16 -0.26 3.79 -7.91
N VAL A 17 -1.49 4.18 -7.53
CA VAL A 17 -2.72 3.42 -7.76
C VAL A 17 -3.69 4.22 -8.62
N GLU A 18 -4.22 3.59 -9.67
CA GLU A 18 -5.13 4.23 -10.63
C GLU A 18 -6.49 3.52 -10.75
N GLY A 19 -7.49 4.29 -11.15
CA GLY A 19 -8.86 3.85 -11.44
C GLY A 19 -9.72 3.76 -10.19
N ARG A 20 -10.37 2.61 -9.99
CA ARG A 20 -11.30 2.41 -8.85
C ARG A 20 -10.77 1.32 -7.92
N MET A 21 -10.81 1.62 -6.62
CA MET A 21 -10.53 0.66 -5.55
C MET A 21 -11.80 0.38 -4.74
N ASP A 22 -12.38 -0.81 -4.93
CA ASP A 22 -13.61 -1.23 -4.29
C ASP A 22 -13.49 -2.60 -3.59
N ALA A 23 -14.62 -3.21 -3.18
CA ALA A 23 -14.60 -4.48 -2.48
C ALA A 23 -14.02 -5.64 -3.30
N VAL A 24 -14.01 -5.54 -4.64
CA VAL A 24 -13.43 -6.55 -5.53
C VAL A 24 -11.91 -6.38 -5.62
N SER A 25 -11.43 -5.15 -5.73
CA SER A 25 -10.00 -4.89 -5.96
C SER A 25 -9.18 -4.59 -4.69
N ALA A 26 -9.81 -4.25 -3.56
CA ALA A 26 -9.11 -3.98 -2.30
C ALA A 26 -8.21 -5.15 -1.83
N PRO A 27 -8.61 -6.44 -1.96
CA PRO A 27 -7.73 -7.56 -1.61
C PRO A 27 -6.45 -7.62 -2.45
N GLU A 28 -6.49 -7.17 -3.71
CA GLU A 28 -5.31 -7.12 -4.58
C GLU A 28 -4.30 -6.07 -4.10
N PHE A 29 -4.78 -4.89 -3.71
CA PHE A 29 -3.95 -3.84 -3.12
C PHE A 29 -3.28 -4.30 -1.83
N GLU A 30 -4.05 -4.95 -0.95
CA GLU A 30 -3.54 -5.49 0.32
C GLU A 30 -2.45 -6.55 0.08
N LYS A 31 -2.68 -7.46 -0.86
CA LYS A 31 -1.69 -8.48 -1.24
C LYS A 31 -0.41 -7.85 -1.78
N PHE A 32 -0.53 -6.86 -2.66
CA PHE A 32 0.62 -6.15 -3.23
C PHE A 32 1.45 -5.45 -2.14
N LEU A 33 0.81 -4.66 -1.27
CA LEU A 33 1.53 -3.98 -0.20
C LEU A 33 2.10 -4.95 0.82
N SER A 34 1.40 -6.05 1.15
CA SER A 34 1.93 -7.07 2.05
C SER A 34 3.25 -7.63 1.51
N ALA A 35 3.29 -8.05 0.24
CA ALA A 35 4.50 -8.59 -0.36
C ALA A 35 5.65 -7.58 -0.33
N LEU A 36 5.37 -6.31 -0.61
CA LEU A 36 6.36 -5.24 -0.57
C LEU A 36 6.92 -5.03 0.86
N ILE A 37 6.06 -5.08 1.87
CA ILE A 37 6.46 -4.97 3.29
C ILE A 37 7.28 -6.19 3.71
N ASP A 38 6.88 -7.39 3.28
CA ASP A 38 7.60 -8.65 3.54
C ASP A 38 9.01 -8.63 2.91
N GLU A 39 9.23 -7.84 1.85
CA GLU A 39 10.53 -7.58 1.22
C GLU A 39 11.34 -6.46 1.93
N GLY A 40 10.86 -5.92 3.05
CA GLY A 40 11.55 -4.91 3.87
C GLY A 40 11.15 -3.46 3.59
N ALA A 41 10.10 -3.21 2.81
CA ALA A 41 9.64 -1.85 2.51
C ALA A 41 8.83 -1.25 3.67
N LEU A 42 9.50 -0.71 4.67
CA LEU A 42 8.84 -0.10 5.84
C LEU A 42 8.47 1.38 5.67
N LYS A 43 8.93 2.01 4.60
CA LYS A 43 8.66 3.42 4.28
C LYS A 43 7.99 3.50 2.92
N VAL A 44 6.67 3.52 2.90
CA VAL A 44 5.87 3.50 1.67
C VAL A 44 5.04 4.77 1.54
N ILE A 45 5.11 5.40 0.37
CA ILE A 45 4.18 6.45 -0.05
C ILE A 45 3.22 5.80 -1.03
N VAL A 46 1.92 5.84 -0.72
CA VAL A 46 0.90 5.43 -1.68
C VAL A 46 0.28 6.68 -2.29
N ASP A 47 0.45 6.82 -3.60
CA ASP A 47 -0.10 7.92 -4.38
C ASP A 47 -1.46 7.52 -4.95
N PHE A 48 -2.48 8.22 -4.48
CA PHE A 48 -3.88 8.02 -4.86
C PHE A 48 -4.39 9.08 -5.84
N GLU A 49 -3.54 9.94 -6.40
CA GLU A 49 -3.95 10.98 -7.35
C GLU A 49 -4.74 10.40 -8.55
N GLY A 50 -4.38 9.20 -9.00
CA GLY A 50 -5.04 8.50 -10.10
C GLY A 50 -6.30 7.71 -9.72
N LEU A 51 -6.73 7.72 -8.46
CA LEU A 51 -7.98 7.05 -8.06
C LEU A 51 -9.20 7.94 -8.28
N ASP A 52 -10.13 7.46 -9.11
CA ASP A 52 -11.44 8.07 -9.30
C ASP A 52 -12.39 7.78 -8.13
N TYR A 53 -12.15 6.67 -7.41
CA TYR A 53 -13.01 6.21 -6.34
C TYR A 53 -12.31 5.22 -5.41
N ILE A 54 -12.58 5.38 -4.12
CA ILE A 54 -12.19 4.43 -3.06
C ILE A 54 -13.39 4.11 -2.17
N SER A 55 -13.71 2.82 -2.02
CA SER A 55 -14.77 2.37 -1.12
C SER A 55 -14.28 2.21 0.33
N SER A 56 -15.19 1.98 1.27
CA SER A 56 -14.84 1.61 2.65
C SER A 56 -13.96 0.36 2.76
N ALA A 57 -14.12 -0.60 1.85
CA ALA A 57 -13.25 -1.77 1.79
C ALA A 57 -11.82 -1.39 1.37
N GLY A 58 -11.68 -0.47 0.39
CA GLY A 58 -10.38 0.08 -0.01
C GLY A 58 -9.69 0.83 1.13
N LEU A 59 -10.41 1.72 1.82
CA LEU A 59 -9.88 2.44 2.99
C LEU A 59 -9.45 1.47 4.11
N ARG A 60 -10.23 0.41 4.37
CA ARG A 60 -9.87 -0.63 5.32
C ARG A 60 -8.56 -1.31 4.94
N SER A 61 -8.36 -1.66 3.67
CA SER A 61 -7.11 -2.28 3.22
C SER A 61 -5.89 -1.35 3.40
N VAL A 62 -6.05 -0.03 3.21
CA VAL A 62 -4.97 0.94 3.55
C VAL A 62 -4.60 0.88 5.03
N LEU A 63 -5.59 0.82 5.93
CA LEU A 63 -5.35 0.72 7.37
C LEU A 63 -4.68 -0.60 7.76
N ILE A 64 -5.05 -1.71 7.11
CA ILE A 64 -4.44 -3.02 7.35
C ILE A 64 -2.96 -3.00 6.94
N SER A 65 -2.64 -2.48 5.75
CA SER A 65 -1.25 -2.36 5.29
C SER A 65 -0.42 -1.43 6.19
N ALA A 66 -0.98 -0.30 6.62
CA ALA A 66 -0.31 0.62 7.55
C ALA A 66 -0.02 -0.03 8.91
N LYS A 67 -0.97 -0.83 9.43
CA LYS A 67 -0.77 -1.58 10.68
C LYS A 67 0.35 -2.61 10.55
N LYS A 68 0.46 -3.30 9.41
CA LYS A 68 1.52 -4.28 9.17
C LYS A 68 2.91 -3.62 9.21
N ILE A 69 3.10 -2.49 8.52
CA ILE A 69 4.34 -1.70 8.58
C ILE A 69 4.72 -1.37 10.02
N SER A 70 3.76 -0.96 10.85
CA SER A 70 4.02 -0.63 12.26
C SER A 70 4.49 -1.84 13.07
N VAL A 71 4.01 -3.05 12.76
CA VAL A 71 4.41 -4.27 13.47
C VAL A 71 5.81 -4.70 13.03
N ASP A 72 6.06 -4.74 11.72
CA ASP A 72 7.33 -5.23 11.17
C ASP A 72 8.48 -4.25 11.46
N ALA A 73 8.22 -2.93 11.42
CA ALA A 73 9.22 -1.93 11.81
C ALA A 73 9.63 -2.04 13.30
N ALA A 74 8.73 -2.46 14.18
CA ALA A 74 9.06 -2.68 15.58
C ALA A 74 9.95 -3.92 15.77
N LEU A 75 9.80 -4.94 14.93
CA LEU A 75 10.61 -6.17 14.95
C LEU A 75 12.04 -5.94 14.42
N GLU A 76 12.25 -5.07 13.43
CA GLU A 76 13.60 -4.74 12.95
C GLU A 76 14.44 -3.96 13.98
N THR A 77 13.79 -3.27 14.92
CA THR A 77 14.47 -2.50 15.97
C THR A 77 14.74 -3.27 17.27
N ALA A 78 14.30 -4.54 17.34
CA ALA A 78 14.43 -5.42 18.52
C ALA A 78 15.61 -6.38 18.40
#